data_AF-A0A673GD36-F1
#
_entry.id   AF-A0A673GD36-F1
#
_cell.length_a   1.000
_cell.length_b   1.000
_cell.length_c   1.000
_cell.angle_alpha   90.00
_cell.angle_beta   90.00
_cell.angle_gamma   90.00
#
_symmetry.space_group_name_H-M   'P 1'
#
loop_
_entity.id
_entity.type
_entity.pdbx_description
1 polymer ?
#
loop_
_entity_poly.entity_id
_entity_poly.type
_entity_poly.pdbx_seq_one_letter_code
_entity_poly.pdbx_strand_id
1 'polypeptide(L)'
;WSNTGRSQAKFKLVNGRPGSERSSLHGPSPVTTFGPKACMLKNPKAVMHIQDPASQRLTWNKPPKSVLIIKKIRDTSLLQPFKELCIFLTQQKNMIVYVERKVIEDPAIANESFVSIKKNICTFREDYDDISNCVDFIICLGGDGTLLYASSLFQESVPPVMAFHLGSLGFLTPFNFDTFQSQVTQVIEGNAAIILRSRLEVKVVKEYRENGSVEEMSLVTNGNKTMQYQVLNEVVVDRGPSSYLSNVDLFLDGHLITTVQGDGVIVSTPTGSTAYAVAAGATMIHPNVPAIMITPICPHSLSFRPIVVPAGVELKIMLSRDARNTAWVSLDGRKRQEIAYGDSITITTSCFPVPSICFRDPVNDWFESLAQCLHWNVRKKQSHLSSEEEEF
;
A
#
# COMPACT_ATOMS: atom_id res chain seq x y z
N TRP A 1 53.42 -34.50 49.35
CA TRP A 1 53.63 -35.60 48.39
C TRP A 1 52.64 -35.39 47.24
N SER A 2 53.17 -35.36 46.00
CA SER A 2 52.52 -35.37 44.66
C SER A 2 51.34 -34.40 44.40
N ASN A 3 51.45 -33.25 43.72
CA ASN A 3 51.89 -32.95 42.34
C ASN A 3 51.17 -33.86 41.31
N THR A 4 50.32 -33.38 40.38
CA THR A 4 50.57 -32.54 39.17
C THR A 4 49.20 -32.26 38.48
N GLY A 5 48.90 -31.20 37.73
CA GLY A 5 49.62 -30.04 37.21
C GLY A 5 48.73 -29.17 36.28
N ARG A 6 49.06 -27.86 36.20
CA ARG A 6 48.96 -26.85 35.11
C ARG A 6 47.77 -26.92 34.10
N SER A 7 47.11 -25.84 33.70
CA SER A 7 47.67 -24.62 33.10
C SER A 7 46.58 -23.55 32.88
N GLN A 8 47.00 -22.28 32.91
CA GLN A 8 46.27 -21.06 32.57
C GLN A 8 45.60 -21.09 31.18
N ALA A 9 44.44 -20.44 31.07
CA ALA A 9 44.00 -19.81 29.83
C ALA A 9 43.42 -18.41 30.14
N LYS A 10 44.22 -17.40 29.81
CA LYS A 10 43.80 -15.99 29.69
C LYS A 10 42.72 -15.89 28.62
N PHE A 11 41.57 -15.30 28.94
CA PHE A 11 40.73 -14.68 27.91
C PHE A 11 40.77 -13.17 28.06
N LYS A 12 41.37 -12.54 27.05
CA LYS A 12 41.42 -11.10 26.85
C LYS A 12 40.00 -10.55 26.69
N LEU A 13 39.67 -9.56 27.51
CA LEU A 13 38.68 -8.55 27.19
C LEU A 13 39.08 -7.87 25.86
N VAL A 14 38.32 -8.10 24.80
CA VAL A 14 38.32 -7.23 23.63
C VAL A 14 37.02 -6.45 23.68
N ASN A 15 37.14 -5.19 24.09
CA ASN A 15 36.12 -4.16 23.92
C ASN A 15 35.90 -3.94 22.41
N GLY A 16 34.88 -4.56 21.84
CA GLY A 16 34.27 -4.17 20.58
C GLY A 16 32.97 -3.44 20.87
N ARG A 17 32.86 -2.19 20.43
CA ARG A 17 31.62 -1.39 20.50
C ARG A 17 30.45 -2.21 19.93
N PRO A 18 29.26 -2.29 20.57
CA PRO A 18 28.08 -2.82 19.90
C PRO A 18 27.57 -1.76 18.93
N GLY A 19 28.07 -1.81 17.69
CA GLY A 19 27.42 -1.17 16.56
C GLY A 19 26.09 -1.85 16.30
N SER A 20 25.03 -1.03 16.23
CA SER A 20 23.73 -1.27 15.60
C SER A 20 23.59 -2.53 14.73
N GLU A 21 23.28 -3.67 15.33
CA GLU A 21 22.78 -4.86 14.61
C GLU A 21 21.67 -5.52 15.43
N ARG A 22 20.48 -4.91 15.47
CA ARG A 22 19.25 -5.59 15.90
C ARG A 22 18.03 -5.03 15.15
N SER A 23 17.94 -5.31 13.86
CA SER A 23 16.65 -5.28 13.15
C SER A 23 16.43 -6.65 12.51
N SER A 24 15.42 -7.35 12.99
CA SER A 24 14.90 -8.55 12.35
C SER A 24 13.38 -8.50 12.53
N LEU A 25 12.65 -8.82 11.46
CA LEU A 25 11.17 -8.88 11.41
C LEU A 25 10.59 -9.87 12.44
N HIS A 26 11.37 -10.88 12.79
CA HIS A 26 11.22 -11.62 14.03
C HIS A 26 12.24 -11.04 15.00
N GLY A 27 11.90 -10.76 16.28
CA GLY A 27 12.85 -10.23 17.27
C GLY A 27 14.22 -10.94 17.28
N PRO A 28 15.23 -10.39 17.99
CA PRO A 28 16.66 -10.78 17.89
C PRO A 28 16.84 -12.27 17.59
N SER A 29 17.63 -12.60 16.55
CA SER A 29 17.87 -13.97 16.03
C SER A 29 17.41 -15.02 17.02
N PRO A 30 16.25 -15.68 16.79
CA PRO A 30 15.52 -16.30 17.88
C PRO A 30 16.48 -17.23 18.58
N VAL A 31 16.66 -17.00 19.89
CA VAL A 31 17.27 -17.99 20.76
C VAL A 31 16.44 -19.25 20.53
N THR A 32 16.95 -20.15 19.68
CA THR A 32 16.18 -21.31 19.24
C THR A 32 16.05 -22.33 20.36
N THR A 33 16.57 -22.05 21.55
CA THR A 33 16.48 -22.88 22.73
C THR A 33 15.39 -22.34 23.66
N PHE A 34 14.45 -23.18 24.03
CA PHE A 34 13.39 -22.89 24.99
C PHE A 34 13.73 -23.57 26.32
N GLY A 35 14.29 -22.80 27.25
CA GLY A 35 14.81 -23.34 28.50
C GLY A 35 15.99 -24.31 28.30
N PRO A 36 16.29 -25.18 29.29
CA PRO A 36 17.51 -26.00 29.27
C PRO A 36 17.44 -27.23 28.34
N LYS A 37 16.26 -27.61 27.83
CA LYS A 37 16.05 -28.91 27.17
C LYS A 37 15.32 -28.86 25.83
N ALA A 38 14.63 -27.77 25.50
CA ALA A 38 13.88 -27.69 24.26
C ALA A 38 14.57 -26.76 23.26
N CYS A 39 14.39 -27.03 21.97
CA CYS A 39 14.80 -26.12 20.92
C CYS A 39 13.88 -26.21 19.70
N MET A 40 13.77 -25.11 18.96
CA MET A 40 13.13 -25.08 17.64
C MET A 40 13.95 -25.91 16.67
N LEU A 41 13.31 -26.90 16.04
CA LEU A 41 13.92 -27.70 14.99
C LEU A 41 14.26 -26.79 13.81
N LYS A 42 15.55 -26.66 13.49
CA LYS A 42 16.00 -25.93 12.31
C LYS A 42 15.78 -26.79 11.07
N ASN A 43 14.60 -26.68 10.46
CA ASN A 43 14.31 -27.28 9.16
C ASN A 43 14.68 -26.28 8.06
N PRO A 44 15.71 -26.53 7.23
CA PRO A 44 16.11 -25.62 6.15
C PRO A 44 14.98 -25.32 5.17
N LYS A 45 14.04 -26.26 4.97
CA LYS A 45 12.88 -26.07 4.09
C LYS A 45 11.80 -25.16 4.69
N ALA A 46 11.85 -24.88 5.99
CA ALA A 46 10.92 -23.99 6.68
C ALA A 46 11.49 -22.58 6.90
N VAL A 47 12.76 -22.34 6.54
CA VAL A 47 13.38 -21.03 6.65
C VAL A 47 12.93 -20.17 5.47
N MET A 48 12.24 -19.07 5.76
CA MET A 48 11.89 -18.06 4.78
C MET A 48 12.96 -16.96 4.77
N HIS A 49 13.44 -16.60 3.58
CA HIS A 49 14.32 -15.45 3.38
C HIS A 49 13.49 -14.23 3.01
N ILE A 50 13.32 -13.31 3.97
CA ILE A 50 12.54 -12.09 3.81
C ILE A 50 13.52 -10.91 3.88
N GLN A 51 13.44 -9.98 2.93
CA GLN A 51 14.24 -8.75 2.96
C GLN A 51 13.77 -7.86 4.10
N ASP A 52 14.69 -7.21 4.84
CA ASP A 52 14.33 -6.25 5.89
C ASP A 52 13.64 -5.03 5.25
N PRO A 53 12.35 -4.77 5.52
CA PRO A 53 11.59 -3.69 4.91
C PRO A 53 12.17 -2.30 5.16
N ALA A 54 12.88 -2.10 6.28
CA ALA A 54 13.51 -0.82 6.59
C ALA A 54 14.80 -0.56 5.79
N SER A 55 15.39 -1.60 5.19
CA SER A 55 16.67 -1.53 4.48
C SER A 55 16.54 -1.43 2.96
N GLN A 56 15.31 -1.44 2.44
CA GLN A 56 15.05 -1.48 1.01
C GLN A 56 15.46 -0.18 0.31
N ARG A 57 16.18 -0.32 -0.79
CA ARG A 57 16.63 0.79 -1.63
C ARG A 57 16.33 0.52 -3.09
N LEU A 58 16.01 1.58 -3.81
CA LEU A 58 15.88 1.56 -5.26
C LEU A 58 17.25 1.43 -5.91
N THR A 59 17.33 0.68 -7.00
CA THR A 59 18.50 0.63 -7.87
C THR A 59 18.02 0.58 -9.33
N TRP A 60 18.56 1.47 -10.15
CA TRP A 60 18.29 1.51 -11.57
C TRP A 60 19.27 0.61 -12.32
N ASN A 61 18.80 -0.53 -12.84
CA ASN A 61 19.64 -1.39 -13.69
C ASN A 61 20.07 -0.67 -14.97
N LYS A 62 19.22 0.22 -15.47
CA LYS A 62 19.47 1.18 -16.54
C LYS A 62 18.83 2.51 -16.14
N PRO A 63 19.42 3.66 -16.49
CA PRO A 63 18.79 4.96 -16.23
C PRO A 63 17.38 5.02 -16.85
N PRO A 64 16.37 5.50 -16.11
CA PRO A 64 15.01 5.59 -16.62
C PRO A 64 14.94 6.59 -17.78
N LYS A 65 14.18 6.25 -18.82
CA LYS A 65 14.01 7.10 -20.02
C LYS A 65 12.58 7.57 -20.19
N SER A 66 11.60 6.85 -19.66
CA SER A 66 10.19 7.24 -19.69
C SER A 66 9.64 7.50 -18.30
N VAL A 67 8.77 8.51 -18.20
CA VAL A 67 8.13 8.91 -16.95
C VAL A 67 6.64 9.15 -17.17
N LEU A 68 5.81 8.51 -16.35
CA LEU A 68 4.38 8.78 -16.28
C LEU A 68 4.12 9.87 -15.24
N ILE A 69 3.43 10.93 -15.64
CA ILE A 69 2.99 11.98 -14.71
C ILE A 69 1.50 11.84 -14.46
N ILE A 70 1.14 11.62 -13.20
CA ILE A 70 -0.25 11.56 -12.74
C ILE A 70 -0.54 12.83 -11.94
N LYS A 71 -1.53 13.62 -12.39
CA LYS A 71 -1.97 14.83 -11.69
C LYS A 71 -3.38 14.62 -11.15
N LYS A 72 -3.65 15.06 -9.91
CA LYS A 72 -5.02 15.11 -9.39
C LYS A 72 -5.93 15.94 -10.32
N ILE A 73 -7.07 15.36 -10.66
CA ILE A 73 -8.01 15.95 -11.63
C ILE A 73 -8.74 17.15 -10.98
N ARG A 74 -9.10 18.16 -11.78
CA ARG A 74 -9.86 19.36 -11.37
C ARG A 74 -9.21 20.22 -10.27
N ASP A 75 -7.91 20.04 -10.04
CA ASP A 75 -7.15 20.88 -9.10
C ASP A 75 -6.31 21.89 -9.89
N THR A 76 -6.73 23.16 -9.88
CA THR A 76 -6.09 24.24 -10.63
C THR A 76 -4.74 24.63 -10.05
N SER A 77 -4.54 24.43 -8.74
CA SER A 77 -3.27 24.71 -8.06
C SER A 77 -2.10 23.89 -8.64
N LEU A 78 -2.41 22.73 -9.23
CA LEU A 78 -1.43 21.81 -9.80
C LEU A 78 -1.04 22.13 -11.24
N LEU A 79 -1.71 23.08 -11.90
CA LEU A 79 -1.46 23.35 -13.33
C LEU A 79 -0.04 23.87 -13.57
N GLN A 80 0.42 24.82 -12.76
CA GLN A 80 1.75 25.40 -12.89
C GLN A 80 2.85 24.38 -12.51
N PRO A 81 2.79 23.70 -11.35
CA PRO A 81 3.68 22.60 -11.00
C PRO A 81 3.78 21.50 -12.08
N PHE A 82 2.63 21.10 -12.65
CA PHE A 82 2.59 20.12 -13.72
C PHE A 82 3.36 20.59 -14.96
N LYS A 83 3.16 21.85 -15.39
CA LYS A 83 3.89 22.44 -16.52
C LYS A 83 5.39 22.47 -16.27
N GLU A 84 5.81 22.96 -15.10
CA GLU A 84 7.23 23.03 -14.70
C GLU A 84 7.90 21.66 -14.69
N LEU A 85 7.21 20.64 -14.14
CA LEU A 85 7.70 19.27 -14.11
C LEU A 85 7.87 18.70 -15.53
N CYS A 86 6.87 18.89 -16.41
CA CYS A 86 6.94 18.41 -17.79
C CYS A 86 8.10 19.08 -18.55
N ILE A 87 8.27 20.39 -18.38
CA ILE A 87 9.38 21.16 -18.98
C ILE A 87 10.72 20.59 -18.52
N PHE A 88 10.90 20.44 -17.20
CA PHE A 88 12.12 19.91 -16.60
C PHE A 88 12.48 18.52 -17.14
N LEU A 89 11.53 17.59 -17.13
CA LEU A 89 11.76 16.21 -17.55
C LEU A 89 12.07 16.10 -19.05
N THR A 90 11.35 16.87 -19.88
CA THR A 90 11.55 16.82 -21.33
C THR A 90 12.83 17.52 -21.76
N GLN A 91 13.07 18.75 -21.27
CA GLN A 91 14.16 19.60 -21.77
C GLN A 91 15.48 19.39 -21.04
N GLN A 92 15.45 19.18 -19.71
CA GLN A 92 16.68 19.06 -18.92
C GLN A 92 17.11 17.61 -18.70
N LYS A 93 16.14 16.70 -18.53
CA LYS A 93 16.42 15.26 -18.32
C LYS A 93 16.28 14.40 -19.59
N ASN A 94 15.80 14.98 -20.69
CA ASN A 94 15.63 14.30 -21.98
C ASN A 94 14.83 12.98 -21.86
N MET A 95 13.74 13.02 -21.08
CA MET A 95 12.85 11.89 -20.84
C MET A 95 11.57 11.96 -21.69
N ILE A 96 11.03 10.79 -22.03
CA ILE A 96 9.73 10.66 -22.66
C ILE A 96 8.66 10.78 -21.57
N VAL A 97 7.80 11.79 -21.67
CA VAL A 97 6.75 12.05 -20.68
C VAL A 97 5.42 11.46 -21.16
N TYR A 98 4.82 10.59 -20.34
CA TYR A 98 3.48 10.03 -20.53
C TYR A 98 2.47 10.75 -19.64
N VAL A 99 1.29 11.07 -20.18
CA VAL A 99 0.17 11.70 -19.47
C VAL A 99 -1.16 11.17 -20.00
N GLU A 100 -2.18 11.04 -19.15
CA GLU A 100 -3.53 10.73 -19.64
C GLU A 100 -4.03 11.82 -20.58
N ARG A 101 -4.59 11.41 -21.72
CA ARG A 101 -5.07 12.31 -22.79
C ARG A 101 -5.98 13.43 -22.27
N LYS A 102 -6.90 13.11 -21.35
CA LYS A 102 -7.85 14.07 -20.76
C LYS A 102 -7.15 15.24 -20.03
N VAL A 103 -5.95 15.01 -19.48
CA VAL A 103 -5.19 16.07 -18.81
C VAL A 103 -4.71 17.08 -19.84
N ILE A 104 -4.14 16.61 -20.96
CA ILE A 104 -3.58 17.48 -22.01
C ILE A 104 -4.66 18.22 -22.81
N GLU A 105 -5.89 17.70 -22.83
CA GLU A 105 -7.07 18.32 -23.41
C GLU A 105 -7.70 19.41 -22.53
N ASP A 106 -7.27 19.53 -21.26
CA ASP A 106 -7.71 20.61 -20.37
C ASP A 106 -7.31 21.98 -20.94
N PRO A 107 -8.28 22.88 -21.22
CA PRO A 107 -7.99 24.19 -21.78
C PRO A 107 -7.10 25.05 -20.88
N ALA A 108 -7.08 24.82 -19.56
CA ALA A 108 -6.23 25.55 -18.63
C ALA A 108 -4.72 25.21 -18.80
N ILE A 109 -4.40 24.11 -19.48
CA ILE A 109 -3.03 23.73 -19.79
C ILE A 109 -2.49 24.46 -21.03
N ALA A 110 -3.37 24.97 -21.90
CA ALA A 110 -2.97 25.71 -23.09
C ALA A 110 -2.29 27.05 -22.71
N ASN A 111 -0.97 27.09 -22.82
CA ASN A 111 -0.13 28.29 -22.73
C ASN A 111 0.95 28.20 -23.82
N GLU A 112 1.37 29.33 -24.40
CA GLU A 112 2.32 29.39 -25.53
C GLU A 112 3.60 28.60 -25.26
N SER A 113 4.15 28.66 -24.04
CA SER A 113 5.35 27.90 -23.65
C SER A 113 5.13 26.38 -23.60
N PHE A 114 3.93 25.94 -23.22
CA PHE A 114 3.59 24.53 -23.10
C PHE A 114 3.23 23.90 -24.46
N VAL A 115 2.73 24.68 -25.41
CA VAL A 115 2.40 24.22 -26.77
C VAL A 115 3.62 23.58 -27.46
N SER A 116 4.81 24.15 -27.26
CA SER A 116 6.06 23.62 -27.82
C SER A 116 6.40 22.22 -27.30
N ILE A 117 6.10 21.94 -26.02
CA ILE A 117 6.41 20.65 -25.38
C ILE A 117 5.28 19.64 -25.55
N LYS A 118 4.04 20.11 -25.71
CA LYS A 118 2.87 19.26 -25.93
C LYS A 118 3.04 18.26 -27.07
N LYS A 119 3.86 18.57 -28.08
CA LYS A 119 4.21 17.66 -29.19
C LYS A 119 5.14 16.50 -28.80
N ASN A 120 5.92 16.68 -27.72
CA ASN A 120 6.88 15.69 -27.22
C ASN A 120 6.30 14.85 -26.07
N ILE A 121 5.06 15.12 -25.65
CA ILE A 121 4.36 14.35 -24.61
C ILE A 121 3.59 13.22 -25.27
N CYS A 122 3.82 11.99 -24.80
CA CYS A 122 3.03 10.83 -25.17
C CYS A 122 1.72 10.82 -24.36
N THR A 123 0.60 10.59 -25.04
CA THR A 123 -0.71 10.50 -24.38
C THR A 123 -1.27 9.09 -24.48
N PHE A 124 -2.03 8.69 -23.47
CA PHE A 124 -2.72 7.40 -23.44
C PHE A 124 -4.16 7.57 -22.94
N ARG A 125 -5.01 6.58 -23.20
CA ARG A 125 -6.39 6.48 -22.73
C ARG A 125 -6.51 5.28 -21.79
N GLU A 126 -6.93 5.54 -20.55
CA GLU A 126 -7.01 4.58 -19.43
C GLU A 126 -7.63 3.23 -19.81
N ASP A 127 -8.73 3.22 -20.57
CA ASP A 127 -9.49 2.00 -20.87
C ASP A 127 -9.10 1.33 -22.20
N TYR A 128 -8.12 1.87 -22.93
CA TYR A 128 -7.81 1.41 -24.30
C TYR A 128 -6.33 1.13 -24.52
N ASP A 129 -5.45 1.93 -23.95
CA ASP A 129 -4.03 1.90 -24.25
C ASP A 129 -3.28 1.30 -23.05
N ASP A 130 -2.57 0.19 -23.25
CA ASP A 130 -1.72 -0.42 -22.22
C ASP A 130 -0.33 0.25 -22.20
N ILE A 131 0.00 0.87 -21.07
CA ILE A 131 1.28 1.55 -20.84
C ILE A 131 2.21 0.78 -19.89
N SER A 132 1.81 -0.42 -19.44
CA SER A 132 2.49 -1.17 -18.37
C SER A 132 3.97 -1.41 -18.68
N ASN A 133 4.30 -1.67 -19.94
CA ASN A 133 5.67 -1.95 -20.40
C ASN A 133 6.38 -0.73 -21.02
N CYS A 134 5.75 0.46 -20.98
CA CYS A 134 6.27 1.68 -21.60
C CYS A 134 6.86 2.67 -20.58
N VAL A 135 6.61 2.48 -19.29
CA VAL A 135 6.90 3.45 -18.23
C VAL A 135 7.98 2.91 -17.30
N ASP A 136 9.09 3.65 -17.17
CA ASP A 136 10.19 3.28 -16.26
C ASP A 136 10.02 3.88 -14.86
N PHE A 137 9.34 5.03 -14.75
CA PHE A 137 9.23 5.83 -13.53
C PHE A 137 7.87 6.54 -13.44
N ILE A 138 7.29 6.68 -12.26
CA ILE A 138 6.00 7.36 -12.05
C ILE A 138 6.19 8.55 -11.11
N ILE A 139 5.69 9.71 -11.51
CA ILE A 139 5.59 10.90 -10.65
C ILE A 139 4.14 11.28 -10.45
N CYS A 140 3.71 11.33 -9.19
CA CYS A 140 2.39 11.75 -8.79
C CYS A 140 2.41 13.19 -8.26
N LEU A 141 1.51 14.04 -8.76
CA LEU A 141 1.27 15.41 -8.30
C LEU A 141 -0.13 15.49 -7.68
N GLY A 142 -0.21 15.58 -6.36
CA GLY A 142 -1.47 15.74 -5.63
C GLY A 142 -1.54 14.91 -4.34
N GLY A 143 -2.73 14.38 -4.05
CA GLY A 143 -2.96 13.57 -2.85
C GLY A 143 -2.92 12.07 -3.12
N ASP A 144 -3.24 11.29 -2.08
CA ASP A 144 -3.19 9.82 -2.05
C ASP A 144 -3.92 9.13 -3.21
N GLY A 145 -5.03 9.73 -3.70
CA GLY A 145 -5.78 9.20 -4.84
C GLY A 145 -4.99 9.11 -6.16
N THR A 146 -3.89 9.86 -6.30
CA THR A 146 -2.98 9.74 -7.46
C THR A 146 -2.18 8.44 -7.42
N LEU A 147 -1.82 7.95 -6.23
CA LEU A 147 -1.13 6.67 -6.07
C LEU A 147 -2.10 5.50 -6.31
N LEU A 148 -3.36 5.62 -5.89
CA LEU A 148 -4.41 4.63 -6.22
C LEU A 148 -4.62 4.54 -7.74
N TYR A 149 -4.59 5.69 -8.42
CA TYR A 149 -4.65 5.70 -9.88
C TYR A 149 -3.45 4.99 -10.50
N ALA A 150 -2.23 5.27 -10.03
CA ALA A 150 -1.03 4.54 -10.46
C ALA A 150 -1.20 3.02 -10.27
N SER A 151 -1.61 2.58 -9.08
CA SER A 151 -1.86 1.15 -8.82
C SER A 151 -2.88 0.54 -9.79
N SER A 152 -3.92 1.29 -10.17
CA SER A 152 -4.95 0.80 -11.10
C SER A 152 -4.44 0.62 -12.53
N LEU A 153 -3.45 1.41 -12.96
CA LEU A 153 -2.86 1.31 -14.30
C LEU A 153 -1.90 0.11 -14.45
N PHE A 154 -1.24 -0.31 -13.37
CA PHE A 154 -0.22 -1.37 -13.40
C PHE A 154 -0.70 -2.59 -12.61
N GLN A 155 -1.37 -3.55 -13.26
CA GLN A 155 -1.91 -4.76 -12.61
C GLN A 155 -0.86 -5.85 -12.32
N GLU A 156 0.37 -5.66 -12.80
CA GLU A 156 1.53 -6.52 -12.50
C GLU A 156 2.62 -5.70 -11.81
N SER A 157 3.87 -5.80 -12.27
CA SER A 157 5.00 -5.03 -11.76
C SER A 157 4.74 -3.53 -11.90
N VAL A 158 4.91 -2.80 -10.80
CA VAL A 158 4.68 -1.35 -10.74
C VAL A 158 6.03 -0.63 -10.79
N PRO A 159 6.23 0.33 -11.71
CA PRO A 159 7.42 1.18 -11.70
C PRO A 159 7.53 1.99 -10.39
N PRO A 160 8.75 2.40 -9.98
CA PRO A 160 8.96 3.24 -8.79
C PRO A 160 8.09 4.50 -8.82
N VAL A 161 7.42 4.81 -7.71
CA VAL A 161 6.51 5.95 -7.62
C VAL A 161 7.06 7.01 -6.68
N MET A 162 7.29 8.21 -7.22
CA MET A 162 7.62 9.41 -6.46
C MET A 162 6.39 10.31 -6.37
N ALA A 163 5.91 10.59 -5.15
CA ALA A 163 4.65 11.28 -4.94
C ALA A 163 4.82 12.60 -4.20
N PHE A 164 4.40 13.69 -4.84
CA PHE A 164 4.47 15.05 -4.32
C PHE A 164 3.11 15.52 -3.79
N HIS A 165 3.10 16.11 -2.60
CA HIS A 165 1.97 16.89 -2.09
C HIS A 165 2.15 18.38 -2.44
N LEU A 166 1.02 19.06 -2.72
CA LEU A 166 0.97 20.47 -3.06
C LEU A 166 -0.17 21.14 -2.27
N GLY A 167 -0.08 21.04 -0.95
CA GLY A 167 -1.13 21.44 0.00
C GLY A 167 -0.99 20.66 1.30
N SER A 168 -2.11 20.13 1.82
CA SER A 168 -2.09 19.23 2.97
C SER A 168 -1.30 17.96 2.65
N LEU A 169 -0.37 17.58 3.53
CA LEU A 169 0.35 16.31 3.46
C LEU A 169 -0.66 15.15 3.44
N GLY A 170 -0.43 14.16 2.58
CA GLY A 170 -1.15 12.88 2.58
C GLY A 170 -0.31 11.77 3.22
N PHE A 171 -0.89 10.59 3.42
CA PHE A 171 -0.13 9.44 3.93
C PHE A 171 0.78 8.80 2.86
N LEU A 172 0.57 9.12 1.58
CA LEU A 172 1.23 8.49 0.45
C LEU A 172 2.11 9.45 -0.37
N THR A 173 2.18 10.73 0.01
CA THR A 173 2.82 11.82 -0.78
C THR A 173 3.91 12.56 0.01
N PRO A 174 5.07 11.91 0.29
CA PRO A 174 6.06 12.45 1.23
C PRO A 174 6.85 13.67 0.71
N PHE A 175 6.88 13.92 -0.60
CA PHE A 175 7.71 14.98 -1.18
C PHE A 175 6.98 16.32 -1.27
N ASN A 176 7.64 17.41 -0.87
CA ASN A 176 7.19 18.77 -1.19
C ASN A 176 7.73 19.18 -2.57
N PHE A 177 6.86 19.75 -3.42
CA PHE A 177 7.19 20.18 -4.77
C PHE A 177 8.20 21.34 -4.84
N ASP A 178 8.38 22.16 -3.80
CA ASP A 178 9.26 23.35 -3.81
C ASP A 178 10.72 23.06 -4.23
N THR A 179 11.19 21.82 -4.00
CA THR A 179 12.57 21.39 -4.31
C THR A 179 12.64 20.24 -5.31
N PHE A 180 11.61 20.09 -6.16
CA PHE A 180 11.44 18.91 -7.00
C PHE A 180 12.62 18.64 -7.95
N GLN A 181 13.26 19.65 -8.55
CA GLN A 181 14.34 19.40 -9.53
C GLN A 181 15.51 18.63 -8.90
N SER A 182 15.91 19.03 -7.69
CA SER A 182 17.01 18.38 -6.96
C SER A 182 16.61 16.98 -6.52
N GLN A 183 15.41 16.82 -5.95
CA GLN A 183 14.92 15.53 -5.46
C GLN A 183 14.74 14.51 -6.60
N VAL A 184 14.10 14.92 -7.71
CA VAL A 184 13.93 14.05 -8.89
C VAL A 184 15.30 13.64 -9.45
N THR A 185 16.26 14.56 -9.51
CA THR A 185 17.63 14.26 -9.94
C THR A 185 18.30 13.22 -9.02
N GLN A 186 18.20 13.40 -7.70
CA GLN A 186 18.74 12.46 -6.72
C GLN A 186 18.12 11.06 -6.82
N VAL A 187 16.82 10.98 -7.11
CA VAL A 187 16.12 9.71 -7.30
C VAL A 187 16.57 8.99 -8.57
N ILE A 188 16.77 9.72 -9.67
CA ILE A 188 17.20 9.14 -10.95
C ILE A 188 18.67 8.67 -10.89
N GLU A 189 19.53 9.42 -10.21
CA GLU A 189 20.99 9.18 -10.20
C GLU A 189 21.46 8.37 -8.98
N GLY A 190 20.65 8.30 -7.92
CA GLY A 190 21.03 7.75 -6.62
C GLY A 190 20.29 6.47 -6.22
N ASN A 191 20.52 6.08 -4.97
CA ASN A 191 19.89 4.91 -4.33
C ASN A 191 18.89 5.39 -3.26
N ALA A 192 17.71 5.83 -3.70
CA ALA A 192 16.67 6.30 -2.80
C ALA A 192 16.13 5.16 -1.91
N ALA A 193 15.76 5.49 -0.67
CA ALA A 193 15.00 4.56 0.17
C ALA A 193 13.62 4.33 -0.46
N ILE A 194 13.12 3.10 -0.37
CA ILE A 194 11.78 2.76 -0.85
C ILE A 194 11.02 1.99 0.22
N ILE A 195 9.70 2.11 0.15
CA ILE A 195 8.77 1.27 0.89
C ILE A 195 7.93 0.47 -0.12
N LEU A 196 7.99 -0.87 -0.01
CA LEU A 196 7.16 -1.75 -0.81
C LEU A 196 5.79 -1.87 -0.17
N ARG A 197 4.84 -1.06 -0.65
CA ARG A 197 3.45 -1.09 -0.16
C ARG A 197 2.75 -2.33 -0.72
N SER A 198 2.40 -3.26 0.17
CA SER A 198 1.65 -4.46 -0.21
C SER A 198 0.33 -4.10 -0.88
N ARG A 199 -0.07 -4.91 -1.87
CA ARG A 199 -1.41 -4.88 -2.46
C ARG A 199 -2.16 -6.16 -2.12
N LEU A 200 -3.49 -6.12 -2.21
CA LEU A 200 -4.33 -7.31 -2.23
C LEU A 200 -4.51 -7.75 -3.69
N GLU A 201 -4.31 -9.04 -3.94
CA GLU A 201 -4.81 -9.70 -5.14
C GLU A 201 -6.24 -10.18 -4.85
N VAL A 202 -7.17 -9.78 -5.72
CA VAL A 202 -8.59 -10.07 -5.56
C VAL A 202 -9.08 -10.83 -6.77
N LYS A 203 -9.63 -12.02 -6.54
CA LYS A 203 -10.27 -12.83 -7.58
C LYS A 203 -11.77 -12.83 -7.32
N VAL A 204 -12.54 -12.28 -8.25
CA VAL A 204 -14.00 -12.37 -8.20
C VAL A 204 -14.46 -13.41 -9.21
N VAL A 205 -15.00 -14.50 -8.68
CA VAL A 205 -15.56 -15.60 -9.45
C VAL A 205 -17.07 -15.42 -9.46
N LYS A 206 -17.61 -15.18 -10.65
CA LYS A 206 -19.06 -15.13 -10.88
C LYS A 206 -19.55 -16.44 -11.51
N GLU A 207 -20.63 -16.98 -10.97
CA GLU A 207 -21.28 -18.15 -11.55
C GLU A 207 -21.90 -17.77 -12.91
N TYR A 208 -21.79 -18.66 -13.90
CA TYR A 208 -22.34 -18.39 -15.23
C TYR A 208 -23.86 -18.19 -15.16
N ARG A 209 -24.35 -17.10 -15.75
CA ARG A 209 -25.78 -16.86 -15.96
C ARG A 209 -25.96 -16.50 -17.42
N GLU A 210 -26.86 -17.19 -18.11
CA GLU A 210 -27.04 -17.14 -19.58
C GLU A 210 -27.31 -15.72 -20.17
N ASN A 211 -27.55 -14.70 -19.34
CA ASN A 211 -27.91 -13.34 -19.75
C ASN A 211 -26.84 -12.25 -19.48
N GLY A 212 -25.60 -12.61 -19.12
CA GLY A 212 -24.55 -11.63 -18.79
C GLY A 212 -23.72 -11.19 -20.00
N SER A 213 -23.63 -9.89 -20.26
CA SER A 213 -22.68 -9.31 -21.23
C SER A 213 -21.23 -9.65 -20.84
N VAL A 214 -20.47 -10.12 -21.82
CA VAL A 214 -19.05 -10.46 -21.66
C VAL A 214 -18.26 -9.15 -21.52
N GLU A 215 -17.54 -8.98 -20.41
CA GLU A 215 -16.53 -7.91 -20.28
C GLU A 215 -15.18 -8.49 -20.66
N GLU A 216 -14.33 -7.69 -21.31
CA GLU A 216 -13.12 -8.11 -22.05
C GLU A 216 -12.00 -8.72 -21.19
N MET A 217 -12.07 -8.73 -19.85
CA MET A 217 -11.05 -9.32 -18.96
C MET A 217 -11.49 -10.65 -18.28
N SER A 218 -12.38 -11.40 -18.93
CA SER A 218 -12.91 -12.69 -18.43
C SER A 218 -12.04 -13.88 -18.76
N LEU A 219 -11.47 -14.53 -17.74
CA LEU A 219 -11.10 -15.93 -17.87
C LEU A 219 -12.33 -16.79 -17.56
N VAL A 220 -12.85 -17.48 -18.57
CA VAL A 220 -13.92 -18.46 -18.40
C VAL A 220 -13.28 -19.82 -18.11
N THR A 221 -13.43 -20.31 -16.89
CA THR A 221 -12.97 -21.65 -16.49
C THR A 221 -14.13 -22.41 -15.87
N ASN A 222 -14.44 -23.61 -16.38
CA ASN A 222 -15.57 -24.44 -15.96
C ASN A 222 -16.92 -23.71 -15.95
N GLY A 223 -17.16 -22.83 -16.93
CA GLY A 223 -18.36 -21.99 -17.01
C GLY A 223 -18.28 -20.68 -16.21
N ASN A 224 -17.47 -20.59 -15.16
CA ASN A 224 -17.44 -19.40 -14.30
C ASN A 224 -16.58 -18.28 -14.90
N LYS A 225 -17.06 -17.03 -14.78
CA LYS A 225 -16.33 -15.82 -15.18
C LYS A 225 -15.45 -15.39 -14.00
N THR A 226 -14.13 -15.46 -14.18
CA THR A 226 -13.17 -15.03 -13.16
C THR A 226 -12.50 -13.72 -13.58
N MET A 227 -12.62 -12.71 -12.73
CA MET A 227 -11.89 -11.44 -12.83
C MET A 227 -10.78 -11.40 -11.78
N GLN A 228 -9.64 -10.79 -12.11
CA GLN A 228 -8.54 -10.58 -11.18
C GLN A 228 -8.18 -9.09 -11.11
N TYR A 229 -7.93 -8.60 -9.89
CA TYR A 229 -7.64 -7.20 -9.63
C TYR A 229 -6.52 -7.04 -8.61
N GLN A 230 -5.75 -5.97 -8.75
CA GLN A 230 -4.82 -5.48 -7.74
C GLN A 230 -5.41 -4.28 -7.00
N VAL A 231 -5.36 -4.33 -5.67
CA VAL A 231 -5.97 -3.32 -4.78
C VAL A 231 -4.93 -2.83 -3.79
N LEU A 232 -4.69 -1.51 -3.72
CA LEU A 232 -3.68 -0.92 -2.85
C LEU A 232 -4.21 -0.65 -1.44
N ASN A 233 -5.40 -0.09 -1.30
CA ASN A 233 -5.97 0.23 -0.01
C ASN A 233 -6.89 -0.88 0.47
N GLU A 234 -8.06 -1.04 -0.17
CA GLU A 234 -9.10 -1.92 0.36
C GLU A 234 -10.08 -2.51 -0.66
N VAL A 235 -10.57 -3.69 -0.30
CA VAL A 235 -11.77 -4.32 -0.86
C VAL A 235 -12.91 -4.06 0.11
N VAL A 236 -13.97 -3.40 -0.37
CA VAL A 236 -15.18 -3.17 0.41
C VAL A 236 -16.26 -4.09 -0.09
N VAL A 237 -16.88 -4.87 0.79
CA VAL A 237 -18.09 -5.64 0.48
C VAL A 237 -19.23 -5.08 1.32
N ASP A 238 -20.19 -4.42 0.68
CA ASP A 238 -21.28 -3.71 1.34
C ASP A 238 -22.68 -4.17 0.88
N ARG A 239 -23.72 -3.78 1.62
CA ARG A 239 -25.13 -4.12 1.32
C ARG A 239 -25.71 -3.43 0.08
N GLY A 240 -24.94 -2.57 -0.58
CA GLY A 240 -25.39 -1.81 -1.74
C GLY A 240 -26.56 -0.87 -1.42
N PRO A 241 -27.56 -0.77 -2.31
CA PRO A 241 -28.76 0.03 -2.07
C PRO A 241 -29.77 -0.66 -1.15
N SER A 242 -29.54 -1.90 -0.71
CA SER A 242 -30.52 -2.67 0.07
C SER A 242 -30.80 -2.02 1.42
N SER A 243 -32.06 -1.96 1.83
CA SER A 243 -32.46 -1.51 3.17
C SER A 243 -32.20 -2.57 4.26
N TYR A 244 -31.96 -3.82 3.88
CA TYR A 244 -31.63 -4.89 4.81
C TYR A 244 -30.11 -4.95 5.06
N LEU A 245 -29.73 -5.52 6.20
CA LEU A 245 -28.32 -5.79 6.49
C LEU A 245 -27.72 -6.73 5.44
N SER A 246 -26.44 -6.50 5.11
CA SER A 246 -25.64 -7.49 4.40
C SER A 246 -25.55 -8.76 5.25
N ASN A 247 -25.52 -9.92 4.61
CA ASN A 247 -25.34 -11.21 5.28
C ASN A 247 -24.27 -11.99 4.51
N VAL A 248 -23.02 -11.79 4.91
CA VAL A 248 -21.85 -12.16 4.12
C VAL A 248 -20.96 -13.10 4.93
N ASP A 249 -20.75 -14.31 4.45
CA ASP A 249 -19.89 -15.29 5.09
C ASP A 249 -18.42 -14.98 4.80
N LEU A 250 -17.60 -14.93 5.86
CA LEU A 250 -16.17 -14.68 5.80
C LEU A 250 -15.40 -15.93 6.23
N PHE A 251 -14.57 -16.42 5.33
CA PHE A 251 -13.71 -17.58 5.52
C PHE A 251 -12.24 -17.15 5.56
N LEU A 252 -11.44 -17.84 6.38
CA LEU A 252 -9.99 -17.70 6.44
C LEU A 252 -9.37 -19.10 6.29
N ASP A 253 -8.52 -19.28 5.28
CA ASP A 253 -7.91 -20.56 4.91
C ASP A 253 -8.92 -21.71 4.87
N GLY A 254 -10.09 -21.44 4.26
CA GLY A 254 -11.19 -22.41 4.12
C GLY A 254 -12.11 -22.59 5.34
N HIS A 255 -11.80 -21.98 6.48
CA HIS A 255 -12.61 -22.08 7.70
C HIS A 255 -13.57 -20.90 7.81
N LEU A 256 -14.86 -21.16 8.00
CA LEU A 256 -15.85 -20.11 8.26
C LEU A 256 -15.54 -19.46 9.61
N ILE A 257 -15.24 -18.17 9.60
CA ILE A 257 -14.92 -17.40 10.81
C ILE A 257 -16.18 -16.78 11.40
N THR A 258 -16.94 -16.08 10.55
CA THR A 258 -18.17 -15.42 10.96
C THR A 258 -19.02 -15.10 9.74
N THR A 259 -20.31 -14.86 9.97
CA THR A 259 -21.18 -14.18 9.02
C THR A 259 -21.29 -12.72 9.43
N VAL A 260 -20.91 -11.81 8.53
CA VAL A 260 -21.00 -10.38 8.73
C VAL A 260 -22.43 -9.93 8.52
N GLN A 261 -23.02 -9.40 9.59
CA GLN A 261 -24.34 -8.77 9.58
C GLN A 261 -24.19 -7.28 9.93
N GLY A 262 -24.39 -6.41 8.95
CA GLY A 262 -24.14 -4.98 9.08
C GLY A 262 -24.25 -4.25 7.75
N ASP A 263 -23.64 -3.07 7.66
CA ASP A 263 -23.51 -2.37 6.38
C ASP A 263 -22.52 -3.09 5.44
N GLY A 264 -21.52 -3.78 5.98
CA GLY A 264 -20.56 -4.54 5.19
C GLY A 264 -19.28 -4.92 5.94
N VAL A 265 -18.24 -5.25 5.18
CA VAL A 265 -16.88 -5.53 5.66
C VAL A 265 -15.84 -4.92 4.72
N ILE A 266 -14.77 -4.41 5.30
CA ILE A 266 -13.59 -3.89 4.60
C ILE A 266 -12.46 -4.87 4.83
N VAL A 267 -11.81 -5.32 3.76
CA VAL A 267 -10.54 -6.02 3.80
C VAL A 267 -9.47 -5.08 3.26
N SER A 268 -8.52 -4.66 4.10
CA SER A 268 -7.55 -3.63 3.73
C SER A 268 -6.10 -4.05 3.95
N THR A 269 -5.20 -3.42 3.21
CA THR A 269 -3.77 -3.48 3.46
C THR A 269 -3.39 -2.55 4.62
N PRO A 270 -2.15 -2.63 5.14
CA PRO A 270 -1.60 -1.63 6.04
C PRO A 270 -1.62 -0.21 5.45
N THR A 271 -1.45 -0.07 4.13
CA THR A 271 -1.58 1.22 3.44
C THR A 271 -3.02 1.74 3.49
N GLY A 272 -4.00 0.87 3.28
CA GLY A 272 -5.43 1.20 3.42
C GLY A 272 -5.90 1.43 4.85
N SER A 273 -5.07 1.14 5.87
CA SER A 273 -5.42 1.35 7.27
C SER A 273 -5.73 2.80 7.62
N THR A 274 -5.21 3.76 6.84
CA THR A 274 -5.44 5.21 6.99
C THR A 274 -6.49 5.75 6.02
N ALA A 275 -7.11 4.88 5.21
CA ALA A 275 -8.11 5.23 4.21
C ALA A 275 -9.54 4.98 4.74
N TYR A 276 -10.36 4.16 4.08
CA TYR A 276 -11.73 3.95 4.54
C TYR A 276 -11.80 3.15 5.84
N ALA A 277 -10.83 2.25 6.07
CA ALA A 277 -10.79 1.40 7.25
C ALA A 277 -10.73 2.18 8.58
N VAL A 278 -9.95 3.27 8.68
CA VAL A 278 -9.88 4.08 9.92
C VAL A 278 -11.22 4.72 10.27
N ALA A 279 -12.00 5.13 9.26
CA ALA A 279 -13.33 5.69 9.46
C ALA A 279 -14.33 4.64 9.98
N ALA A 280 -14.12 3.36 9.64
CA ALA A 280 -14.88 2.22 10.16
C ALA A 280 -14.35 1.70 11.52
N GLY A 281 -13.37 2.39 12.14
CA GLY A 281 -12.84 2.06 13.46
C GLY A 281 -11.62 1.15 13.46
N ALA A 282 -10.96 0.92 12.32
CA ALA A 282 -9.72 0.18 12.25
C ALA A 282 -8.55 0.93 12.92
N THR A 283 -7.50 0.18 13.29
CA THR A 283 -6.25 0.76 13.79
C THR A 283 -5.33 1.14 12.64
N MET A 284 -4.57 2.23 12.79
CA MET A 284 -3.54 2.59 11.82
C MET A 284 -2.33 1.65 11.93
N ILE A 285 -1.89 1.11 10.79
CA ILE A 285 -0.80 0.15 10.72
C ILE A 285 0.31 0.73 9.84
N HIS A 286 1.56 0.66 10.32
CA HIS A 286 2.72 1.05 9.54
C HIS A 286 2.87 0.14 8.30
N PRO A 287 3.18 0.66 7.09
CA PRO A 287 3.12 -0.15 5.87
C PRO A 287 4.12 -1.31 5.80
N ASN A 288 5.19 -1.28 6.60
CA ASN A 288 6.14 -2.39 6.76
C ASN A 288 5.59 -3.59 7.57
N VAL A 289 4.42 -3.50 8.20
CA VAL A 289 3.84 -4.63 8.95
C VAL A 289 3.17 -5.58 7.96
N PRO A 290 3.62 -6.84 7.81
CA PRO A 290 3.05 -7.78 6.85
C PRO A 290 1.73 -8.36 7.38
N ALA A 291 0.62 -7.70 7.09
CA ALA A 291 -0.70 -8.10 7.55
C ALA A 291 -1.82 -7.77 6.56
N ILE A 292 -2.96 -8.44 6.72
CA ILE A 292 -4.24 -8.08 6.12
C ILE A 292 -5.18 -7.68 7.26
N MET A 293 -5.98 -6.65 7.06
CA MET A 293 -6.94 -6.16 8.04
C MET A 293 -8.36 -6.49 7.62
N ILE A 294 -9.22 -6.81 8.58
CA ILE A 294 -10.63 -7.10 8.40
C ILE A 294 -11.40 -6.18 9.33
N THR A 295 -12.19 -5.26 8.78
CA THR A 295 -12.88 -4.21 9.53
C THR A 295 -14.36 -4.24 9.18
N PRO A 296 -15.26 -4.63 10.11
CA PRO A 296 -16.69 -4.59 9.84
C PRO A 296 -17.19 -3.14 9.74
N ILE A 297 -18.18 -2.90 8.89
CA ILE A 297 -18.87 -1.60 8.74
C ILE A 297 -20.20 -1.70 9.47
N CYS A 298 -20.36 -0.90 10.52
CA CYS A 298 -21.57 -0.83 11.35
C CYS A 298 -22.15 -2.24 11.68
N PRO A 299 -21.36 -3.16 12.28
CA PRO A 299 -21.84 -4.51 12.55
C PRO A 299 -22.98 -4.48 13.57
N HIS A 300 -24.01 -5.29 13.34
CA HIS A 300 -25.11 -5.48 14.29
C HIS A 300 -24.64 -6.22 15.56
N SER A 301 -23.54 -6.99 15.46
CA SER A 301 -22.87 -7.58 16.62
C SER A 301 -21.86 -6.62 17.23
N LEU A 302 -22.10 -6.20 18.48
CA LEU A 302 -21.20 -5.31 19.24
C LEU A 302 -19.83 -5.93 19.56
N SER A 303 -19.72 -7.26 19.51
CA SER A 303 -18.47 -7.96 19.76
C SER A 303 -17.59 -8.10 18.52
N PHE A 304 -18.11 -7.77 17.32
CA PHE A 304 -17.33 -7.87 16.10
C PHE A 304 -16.42 -6.64 15.95
N ARG A 305 -15.17 -6.80 16.40
CA ARG A 305 -14.13 -5.77 16.31
C ARG A 305 -13.26 -5.98 15.07
N PRO A 306 -12.53 -4.93 14.61
CA PRO A 306 -11.52 -5.09 13.58
C PRO A 306 -10.46 -6.11 13.98
N ILE A 307 -10.03 -6.95 13.04
CA ILE A 307 -9.03 -8.01 13.24
C ILE A 307 -7.88 -7.80 12.26
N VAL A 308 -6.67 -8.11 12.70
CA VAL A 308 -5.46 -8.11 11.88
C VAL A 308 -4.97 -9.55 11.78
N VAL A 309 -4.78 -10.03 10.56
CA VAL A 309 -4.34 -11.40 10.26
C VAL A 309 -3.02 -11.39 9.48
N PRO A 310 -2.20 -12.46 9.54
CA PRO A 310 -0.94 -12.52 8.79
C PRO A 310 -1.13 -12.36 7.28
N ALA A 311 -0.18 -11.71 6.59
CA ALA A 311 -0.27 -11.50 5.14
C ALA A 311 -0.33 -12.79 4.28
N GLY A 312 0.04 -13.94 4.84
CA GLY A 312 0.08 -15.22 4.11
C GLY A 312 -1.24 -16.00 4.07
N VAL A 313 -2.31 -15.49 4.70
CA VAL A 313 -3.62 -16.18 4.71
C VAL A 313 -4.41 -15.88 3.43
N GLU A 314 -5.31 -16.79 3.09
CA GLU A 314 -6.35 -16.56 2.08
C GLU A 314 -7.67 -16.22 2.76
N LEU A 315 -8.29 -15.11 2.35
CA LEU A 315 -9.64 -14.76 2.74
C LEU A 315 -10.61 -15.08 1.60
N LYS A 316 -11.77 -15.62 1.95
CA LYS A 316 -12.85 -15.84 0.99
C LYS A 316 -14.15 -15.26 1.53
N ILE A 317 -14.84 -14.50 0.69
CA ILE A 317 -16.08 -13.82 1.00
C ILE A 317 -17.17 -14.28 0.04
N MET A 318 -18.34 -14.66 0.57
CA MET A 318 -19.50 -15.11 -0.19
C MET A 318 -20.79 -14.62 0.47
N LEU A 319 -21.90 -14.59 -0.27
CA LEU A 319 -23.20 -14.42 0.37
C LEU A 319 -23.53 -15.62 1.25
N SER A 320 -24.02 -15.35 2.45
CA SER A 320 -24.57 -16.39 3.32
C SER A 320 -25.82 -17.01 2.70
N ARG A 321 -26.08 -18.29 3.00
CA ARG A 321 -27.29 -18.99 2.51
C ARG A 321 -28.60 -18.32 2.93
N ASP A 322 -28.57 -17.58 4.04
CA ASP A 322 -29.71 -16.86 4.59
C ASP A 322 -29.75 -15.38 4.15
N ALA A 323 -28.96 -14.97 3.16
CA ALA A 323 -28.93 -13.60 2.68
C ALA A 323 -30.24 -13.22 1.97
N ARG A 324 -30.86 -12.11 2.38
CA ARG A 324 -32.12 -11.65 1.77
C ARG A 324 -31.90 -10.85 0.48
N ASN A 325 -30.69 -10.35 0.26
CA ASN A 325 -30.32 -9.54 -0.89
C ASN A 325 -28.89 -9.84 -1.33
N THR A 326 -28.52 -9.29 -2.49
CA THR A 326 -27.16 -9.26 -2.98
C THR A 326 -26.26 -8.34 -2.15
N ALA A 327 -24.96 -8.50 -2.33
CA ALA A 327 -23.94 -7.58 -1.83
C ALA A 327 -23.24 -6.89 -3.00
N TRP A 328 -22.43 -5.89 -2.72
CA TRP A 328 -21.65 -5.17 -3.71
C TRP A 328 -20.20 -5.14 -3.28
N VAL A 329 -19.29 -5.41 -4.20
CA VAL A 329 -17.86 -5.23 -3.97
C VAL A 329 -17.36 -3.98 -4.67
N SER A 330 -16.45 -3.27 -4.01
CA SER A 330 -15.70 -2.12 -4.51
C SER A 330 -14.22 -2.32 -4.24
N LEU A 331 -13.38 -1.88 -5.16
CA LEU A 331 -11.94 -2.11 -5.18
C LEU A 331 -11.23 -0.75 -5.24
N ASP A 332 -10.59 -0.31 -4.16
CA ASP A 332 -10.06 1.06 -4.00
C ASP A 332 -11.09 2.16 -4.33
N GLY A 333 -12.37 1.92 -4.00
CA GLY A 333 -13.48 2.82 -4.31
C GLY A 333 -13.91 2.83 -5.79
N ARG A 334 -13.41 1.90 -6.61
CA ARG A 334 -13.69 1.77 -8.06
C ARG A 334 -14.26 0.39 -8.40
N LYS A 335 -14.60 0.20 -9.69
CA LYS A 335 -15.02 -1.09 -10.28
C LYS A 335 -16.12 -1.79 -9.47
N ARG A 336 -17.13 -1.02 -9.07
CA ARG A 336 -18.21 -1.51 -8.21
C ARG A 336 -19.03 -2.54 -8.97
N GLN A 337 -19.21 -3.72 -8.39
CA GLN A 337 -19.92 -4.83 -9.03
C GLN A 337 -20.79 -5.57 -8.01
N GLU A 338 -21.96 -6.00 -8.47
CA GLU A 338 -22.88 -6.80 -7.65
C GLU A 338 -22.35 -8.22 -7.48
N ILE A 339 -22.57 -8.78 -6.28
CA ILE A 339 -22.22 -10.12 -5.84
C ILE A 339 -23.52 -10.82 -5.44
N ALA A 340 -23.83 -11.89 -6.15
CA ALA A 340 -25.03 -12.67 -5.95
C ALA A 340 -24.71 -14.08 -5.46
N TYR A 341 -25.76 -14.87 -5.21
CA TYR A 341 -25.60 -16.26 -4.81
C TYR A 341 -24.79 -17.06 -5.82
N GLY A 342 -23.87 -17.90 -5.33
CA GLY A 342 -22.92 -18.65 -6.14
C GLY A 342 -21.59 -17.92 -6.40
N ASP A 343 -21.60 -16.58 -6.36
CA ASP A 343 -20.39 -15.79 -6.56
C ASP A 343 -19.46 -15.85 -5.33
N SER A 344 -18.16 -15.65 -5.56
CA SER A 344 -17.18 -15.57 -4.48
C SER A 344 -16.08 -14.56 -4.75
N ILE A 345 -15.54 -14.00 -3.68
CA ILE A 345 -14.39 -13.09 -3.70
C ILE A 345 -13.28 -13.76 -2.89
N THR A 346 -12.16 -14.07 -3.53
CA THR A 346 -10.95 -14.56 -2.86
C THR A 346 -9.93 -13.43 -2.81
N ILE A 347 -9.31 -13.24 -1.65
CA ILE A 347 -8.38 -12.14 -1.37
C ILE A 347 -7.10 -12.72 -0.75
N THR A 348 -5.97 -12.42 -1.36
CA THR A 348 -4.63 -12.78 -0.87
C THR A 348 -3.69 -11.57 -0.95
N THR A 349 -2.54 -11.63 -0.28
CA THR A 349 -1.49 -10.62 -0.52
C THR A 349 -0.89 -10.81 -1.91
N SER A 350 -0.86 -9.75 -2.69
CA SER A 350 -0.28 -9.75 -4.03
C SER A 350 1.24 -9.92 -4.01
N CYS A 351 1.78 -10.62 -5.02
CA CYS A 351 3.21 -10.68 -5.27
C CYS A 351 3.79 -9.41 -5.91
N PHE A 352 2.94 -8.45 -6.31
CA PHE A 352 3.35 -7.21 -6.94
C PHE A 352 3.05 -6.01 -6.02
N PRO A 353 3.94 -5.63 -5.11
CA PRO A 353 3.76 -4.42 -4.30
C PRO A 353 3.95 -3.14 -5.11
N VAL A 354 3.50 -1.99 -4.58
CA VAL A 354 3.79 -0.67 -5.14
C VAL A 354 5.07 -0.13 -4.48
N PRO A 355 6.18 0.05 -5.22
CA PRO A 355 7.39 0.68 -4.71
C PRO A 355 7.19 2.19 -4.59
N SER A 356 6.91 2.68 -3.39
CA SER A 356 6.87 4.11 -3.10
C SER A 356 8.24 4.60 -2.67
N ILE A 357 8.72 5.66 -3.31
CA ILE A 357 10.00 6.28 -2.96
C ILE A 357 9.80 7.11 -1.69
N CYS A 358 10.73 6.97 -0.74
CA CYS A 358 10.74 7.72 0.50
C CYS A 358 11.53 9.02 0.33
N PHE A 359 11.09 10.07 1.03
CA PHE A 359 11.85 11.30 1.15
C PHE A 359 13.05 11.12 2.09
N ARG A 360 12.85 10.47 3.25
CA ARG A 360 13.94 10.10 4.17
C ARG A 360 14.10 8.59 4.28
N ASP A 361 13.11 7.94 4.89
CA ASP A 361 13.07 6.50 5.10
C ASP A 361 11.64 6.06 5.45
N PRO A 362 11.33 4.75 5.36
CA PRO A 362 9.98 4.25 5.57
C PRO A 362 9.33 4.67 6.89
N VAL A 363 10.12 4.77 7.97
CA VAL A 363 9.60 4.99 9.32
C VAL A 363 9.35 6.47 9.57
N ASN A 364 10.35 7.33 9.27
CA ASN A 364 10.23 8.76 9.49
C ASN A 364 9.12 9.38 8.62
N ASP A 365 9.05 8.99 7.35
CA ASP A 365 8.02 9.50 6.44
C ASP A 365 6.61 9.17 6.96
N TRP A 366 6.40 7.96 7.48
CA TRP A 366 5.10 7.55 8.01
C TRP A 366 4.71 8.34 9.27
N PHE A 367 5.61 8.49 10.24
CA PHE A 367 5.34 9.25 11.47
C PHE A 367 5.16 10.75 11.20
N GLU A 368 5.86 11.31 10.21
CA GLU A 368 5.68 12.70 9.80
C GLU A 368 4.29 12.91 9.17
N SER A 369 3.87 12.03 8.24
CA SER A 369 2.50 12.03 7.72
C SER A 369 1.46 11.89 8.83
N LEU A 370 1.66 10.97 9.76
CA LEU A 370 0.78 10.74 10.90
C LEU A 370 0.59 12.00 11.77
N ALA A 371 1.71 12.67 12.10
CA ALA A 371 1.70 13.87 12.92
C ALA A 371 0.99 15.04 12.22
N GLN A 372 1.23 15.22 10.93
CA GLN A 372 0.66 16.34 10.16
C GLN A 372 -0.81 16.10 9.77
N CYS A 373 -1.16 14.91 9.28
CA CYS A 373 -2.52 14.59 8.80
C CYS A 373 -3.54 14.56 9.93
N LEU A 374 -3.16 14.06 11.12
CA LEU A 374 -4.09 13.85 12.23
C LEU A 374 -3.89 14.84 13.38
N HIS A 375 -2.94 15.77 13.26
CA HIS A 375 -2.47 16.59 14.38
C HIS A 375 -2.22 15.72 15.63
N TRP A 376 -1.57 14.58 15.42
CA TRP A 376 -1.47 13.52 16.43
C TRP A 376 -0.83 14.09 17.71
N ASN A 377 -1.52 13.96 18.84
CA ASN A 377 -1.09 14.42 20.17
C ASN A 377 -0.81 15.94 20.28
N VAL A 378 -1.37 16.77 19.41
CA VAL A 378 -1.36 18.23 19.62
C VAL A 378 -2.24 18.55 20.84
N ARG A 379 -1.60 18.74 22.00
CA ARG A 379 -2.23 19.16 23.26
C ARG A 379 -1.42 20.29 23.90
N LYS A 380 -2.07 21.10 24.74
CA LYS A 380 -1.36 22.03 25.62
C LYS A 380 -0.37 21.22 26.47
N LYS A 381 0.93 21.54 26.39
CA LYS A 381 1.95 20.89 27.22
C LYS A 381 1.58 21.11 28.68
N GLN A 382 1.56 20.03 29.46
CA GLN A 382 1.38 20.11 30.90
C GLN A 382 2.53 20.94 31.47
N SER A 383 2.22 21.94 32.30
CA SER A 383 3.24 22.70 33.01
C SER A 383 4.02 21.76 33.93
N HIS A 384 5.32 22.01 34.08
CA HIS A 384 6.08 21.35 35.13
C HIS A 384 5.46 21.72 36.49
N LEU A 385 5.46 20.77 37.43
CA LEU A 385 5.17 21.07 38.82
C LEU A 385 6.22 22.09 39.29
N SER A 386 5.77 23.22 39.82
CA SER A 386 6.66 24.15 40.50
C SER A 386 7.20 23.45 41.75
N SER A 387 8.50 23.60 42.01
CA SER A 387 9.22 23.01 43.16
C SER A 387 8.71 23.46 44.55
N GLU A 388 7.61 24.21 44.61
CA GLU A 388 6.93 24.63 45.84
C GLU A 388 5.83 23.65 46.28
N GLU A 389 5.49 22.64 45.47
CA GLU A 389 4.46 21.63 45.81
C GLU A 389 5.04 20.32 46.39
N GLU A 390 6.36 20.24 46.64
CA GLU A 390 7.01 19.07 47.28
C GLU A 390 7.05 19.14 48.83
N GLU A 391 6.53 20.21 49.43
CA GLU A 391 6.33 20.32 50.89
C GLU A 391 4.85 20.13 51.26
N PHE A 392 4.31 18.91 51.08
CA PHE A 392 3.08 18.48 51.79
C PHE A 392 3.10 17.00 52.14
#